data_AF-A0A420V0G8-F1
#
_entry.id   AF-A0A420V0G8-F1
#
_cell.length_a   1.000
_cell.length_b   1.000
_cell.length_c   1.000
_cell.angle_alpha   90.00
_cell.angle_beta   90.00
_cell.angle_gamma   90.00
#
_symmetry.space_group_name_H-M   'P 1'
#
loop_
_entity.id
_entity.type
_entity.pdbx_description
1 polymer ?
#
loop_
_entity_poly.entity_id
_entity_poly.type
_entity_poly.pdbx_seq_one_letter_code
_entity_poly.pdbx_strand_id
1 'polypeptide(L)' 'MDAQDPQHIGALFGAMILGVELSEEPAPADSPLGRAQAFLAEHGPDALTDEVFTALRDGRPLPSGAIPADGREGGTPPR' A
#
# COMPACT_ATOMS: atom_id res chain seq x y z
N MET A 1 15.62 9.29 3.26
CA MET A 1 14.37 9.72 3.91
C MET A 1 14.59 11.13 4.44
N ASP A 2 13.69 12.07 4.22
CA ASP A 2 13.78 13.40 4.83
C ASP A 2 13.30 13.28 6.28
N ALA A 3 14.13 13.65 7.24
CA ALA A 3 13.81 13.53 8.67
C ALA A 3 12.65 14.45 9.11
N GLN A 4 12.20 15.35 8.24
CA GLN A 4 11.07 16.24 8.46
C GLN A 4 9.80 15.84 7.68
N ASP A 5 9.79 14.66 7.05
CA ASP A 5 8.60 14.13 6.37
C ASP A 5 7.44 13.90 7.37
N PRO A 6 6.25 14.50 7.16
CA PRO A 6 5.13 14.37 8.08
C PRO A 6 4.70 12.91 8.31
N GLN A 7 4.80 12.05 7.30
CA GLN A 7 4.48 10.63 7.43
C GLN A 7 5.50 9.93 8.32
N HIS A 8 6.80 10.19 8.15
CA HIS A 8 7.84 9.64 9.02
C HIS A 8 7.66 10.08 10.49
N ILE A 9 7.38 11.37 10.72
CA ILE A 9 7.11 11.90 12.07
C ILE A 9 5.87 11.23 12.68
N GLY A 10 4.79 11.10 11.91
CA GLY A 10 3.56 10.45 12.34
C GLY A 10 3.79 8.97 12.69
N ALA A 11 4.58 8.26 11.90
CA ALA A 11 4.95 6.87 12.17
C ALA A 11 5.75 6.75 13.47
N LEU A 12 6.73 7.63 13.71
CA LEU A 12 7.52 7.65 14.94
C LEU A 12 6.65 7.93 16.17
N PHE A 13 5.71 8.87 16.07
CA PHE A 13 4.73 9.12 17.12
C PHE A 13 3.87 7.89 17.40
N GLY A 14 3.35 7.24 16.36
CA GLY A 14 2.56 6.01 16.48
C GLY A 14 3.34 4.89 17.17
N ALA A 15 4.60 4.68 16.78
CA ALA A 15 5.51 3.71 17.40
C ALA A 15 5.69 3.97 18.90
N MET A 16 5.90 5.24 19.29
CA MET A 16 6.01 5.65 20.69
C MET A 16 4.75 5.33 21.50
N ILE A 17 3.56 5.65 20.97
CA ILE A 17 2.29 5.41 21.67
C ILE A 17 1.97 3.92 21.81
N LEU A 18 2.26 3.14 20.77
CA LEU A 18 1.98 1.70 20.74
C LEU A 18 3.05 0.86 21.44
N GLY A 19 4.20 1.44 21.81
CA GLY A 19 5.31 0.73 22.42
C GLY A 19 5.96 -0.28 21.47
N VAL A 20 5.99 0.03 20.17
CA VAL A 20 6.58 -0.82 19.12
C VAL A 20 7.70 -0.07 18.40
N GLU A 21 8.51 -0.80 17.64
CA GLU A 21 9.56 -0.21 16.79
C GLU A 21 9.11 -0.15 15.33
N LEU A 22 9.55 0.88 14.62
CA LEU A 22 9.40 0.93 13.17
C LEU A 22 10.47 0.04 12.52
N SER A 23 10.04 -0.83 11.62
CA SER A 23 10.95 -1.64 10.81
C SER A 23 10.97 -1.11 9.37
N GLU A 24 12.17 -1.03 8.80
CA GLU A 24 12.38 -0.79 7.37
C GLU A 24 12.52 -2.09 6.58
N GLU A 25 12.48 -3.24 7.26
CA GLU A 25 12.55 -4.54 6.61
C GLU A 25 11.27 -4.83 5.80
N PRO A 26 11.35 -5.69 4.76
CA PRO A 26 10.17 -6.14 4.04
C PRO A 26 9.11 -6.70 5.00
N ALA A 27 7.85 -6.35 4.75
CA ALA A 27 6.76 -6.87 5.55
C ALA A 27 6.60 -8.39 5.30
N PRO A 28 6.13 -9.17 6.30
CA PRO A 28 5.84 -10.58 6.12
C PRO A 28 4.92 -10.80 4.91
N ALA A 29 5.24 -11.77 4.03
CA ALA A 29 4.57 -11.95 2.75
C ALA A 29 3.06 -12.27 2.88
N ASP A 30 2.67 -12.87 4.00
CA ASP A 30 1.28 -13.20 4.35
C ASP A 30 0.53 -12.06 5.04
N SER A 31 1.22 -10.96 5.39
CA SER A 31 0.59 -9.76 5.92
C SER A 31 -0.09 -8.94 4.80
N PRO A 32 -1.13 -8.15 5.13
CA PRO A 32 -1.72 -7.18 4.21
C PRO A 32 -0.69 -6.30 3.48
N LEU A 33 0.28 -5.77 4.23
CA LEU A 33 1.31 -4.89 3.68
C LEU A 33 2.29 -5.65 2.78
N GLY A 34 2.68 -6.88 3.16
CA GLY A 34 3.55 -7.72 2.33
C GLY A 34 2.90 -8.09 0.99
N ARG A 35 1.60 -8.39 0.99
CA ARG A 35 0.84 -8.60 -0.25
C ARG A 35 0.79 -7.35 -1.12
N ALA A 36 0.60 -6.18 -0.52
CA ALA A 36 0.65 -4.90 -1.24
C ALA A 36 2.04 -4.61 -1.81
N GLN A 37 3.10 -4.84 -1.04
CA GLN A 37 4.49 -4.68 -1.51
C GLN A 37 4.79 -5.59 -2.70
N ALA A 38 4.37 -6.86 -2.64
CA ALA A 38 4.54 -7.80 -3.74
C ALA A 38 3.79 -7.36 -5.01
N PHE A 39 2.53 -6.97 -4.87
CA PHE A 39 1.71 -6.45 -5.98
C PHE A 39 2.32 -5.20 -6.62
N LEU A 40 2.78 -4.25 -5.80
CA LEU A 40 3.42 -3.02 -6.26
C LEU A 40 4.74 -3.29 -6.98
N ALA A 41 5.52 -4.27 -6.54
CA ALA A 41 6.76 -4.66 -7.21
C ALA A 41 6.50 -5.25 -8.61
N GLU A 42 5.37 -5.92 -8.81
CA GLU A 42 4.99 -6.54 -10.08
C GLU A 42 4.34 -5.55 -11.06
N HIS A 43 3.47 -4.67 -10.56
CA HIS A 43 2.59 -3.84 -11.40
C HIS A 43 2.86 -2.33 -11.31
N GLY A 44 3.69 -1.89 -10.36
CA GLY A 44 3.98 -0.49 -10.10
C GLY A 44 2.94 0.20 -9.20
N PRO A 45 3.25 1.42 -8.71
CA PRO A 45 2.41 2.19 -7.80
C PRO A 45 1.03 2.54 -8.37
N ASP A 46 0.96 2.84 -9.67
CA ASP A 46 -0.27 3.31 -10.32
C ASP A 46 -1.36 2.23 -10.42
N ALA A 47 -0.99 0.96 -10.23
CA ALA A 47 -1.93 -0.15 -10.24
C ALA A 47 -2.65 -0.34 -8.90
N LEU A 48 -2.22 0.34 -7.83
CA LEU A 48 -2.82 0.20 -6.50
C LEU A 48 -4.05 1.10 -6.32
N THR A 49 -5.18 0.65 -6.85
CA THR A 49 -6.48 1.28 -6.57
C THR A 49 -7.00 0.89 -5.19
N ASP A 50 -8.00 1.61 -4.67
CA ASP A 50 -8.65 1.29 -3.39
C ASP A 50 -9.26 -0.13 -3.38
N GLU A 51 -9.75 -0.58 -4.52
CA GLU A 51 -10.36 -1.91 -4.70
C GLU A 51 -9.30 -3.02 -4.63
N VAL A 52 -8.15 -2.80 -5.29
CA VAL A 52 -6.99 -3.68 -5.20
C VAL A 52 -6.46 -3.71 -3.78
N PHE A 53 -6.26 -2.54 -3.15
CA PHE A 53 -5.79 -2.46 -1.78
C PHE A 53 -6.74 -3.20 -0.82
N THR A 54 -8.05 -3.05 -1.00
CA THR A 54 -9.05 -3.75 -0.18
C THR A 54 -8.98 -5.26 -0.36
N ALA A 55 -8.82 -5.75 -1.60
CA ALA A 55 -8.66 -7.17 -1.85
C ALA A 55 -7.38 -7.73 -1.20
N LEU A 56 -6.25 -7.04 -1.32
CA LEU A 56 -4.98 -7.41 -0.70
C LEU A 56 -5.05 -7.36 0.83
N ARG A 57 -5.72 -6.34 1.39
CA ARG A 57 -5.96 -6.21 2.84
C ARG A 57 -6.75 -7.40 3.37
N ASP A 58 -7.86 -7.73 2.71
CA ASP A 58 -8.76 -8.80 3.13
C ASP A 58 -8.25 -10.21 2.75
N GLY A 59 -7.13 -10.31 2.01
CA GLY A 59 -6.61 -11.59 1.51
C GLY A 59 -7.54 -12.26 0.49
N ARG A 60 -8.35 -11.46 -0.22
CA ARG A 60 -9.29 -11.93 -1.24
C ARG A 60 -8.65 -11.91 -2.63
N PRO A 61 -9.19 -12.69 -3.58
CA PRO A 61 -8.81 -12.58 -4.99
C PRO A 61 -8.94 -11.15 -5.50
N LEU A 62 -8.03 -10.75 -6.40
CA LEU A 62 -8.08 -9.44 -7.03
C LEU A 62 -9.34 -9.31 -7.90
N PRO A 63 -9.93 -8.10 -8.00
CA PRO A 63 -11.07 -7.87 -8.87
C PRO A 63 -10.68 -8.12 -10.34
N SER A 64 -11.61 -8.68 -11.12
CA SER A 64 -11.39 -8.87 -12.56
C SER A 64 -11.25 -7.51 -13.25
N GLY A 65 -10.17 -7.31 -14.00
CA GLY A 65 -9.87 -6.04 -14.67
C GLY A 65 -9.27 -4.96 -13.76
N ALA A 66 -8.89 -5.29 -12.53
CA ALA A 66 -8.30 -4.34 -11.59
C ALA A 66 -6.88 -3.87 -11.95
N ILE A 67 -6.20 -4.60 -12.84
CA ILE A 67 -4.93 -4.18 -13.41
C ILE A 67 -5.24 -3.49 -14.74
N PRO A 68 -5.06 -2.16 -14.87
CA PRO A 68 -5.30 -1.47 -16.12
C PRO A 68 -4.37 -2.04 -17.19
N ALA A 69 -4.94 -2.46 -18.33
CA ALA A 69 -4.21 -3.12 -19.42
C ALA A 69 -3.14 -2.25 -20.09
N ASP A 70 -3.18 -0.95 -19.84
CA ASP A 70 -2.18 0.05 -20.25
C ASP A 70 -2.28 1.20 -19.24
N GLY A 71 -1.12 1.72 -18.79
CA GLY A 71 -0.98 2.78 -17.76
C GLY A 71 -1.72 4.09 -18.06
N ARG A 72 -3.04 4.07 -17.99
CA ARG A 72 -3.92 5.24 -18.01
C ARG A 72 -4.66 5.33 -16.69
N GLU A 73 -4.60 6.53 -16.11
CA GLU A 73 -5.29 6.94 -14.90
C GLU A 73 -6.80 6.67 -15.01
N GLY A 74 -7.25 5.58 -14.41
CA GLY A 74 -8.66 5.28 -14.20
C GLY A 74 -9.14 5.96 -12.92
N GLY A 75 -9.36 7.28 -12.97
CA GLY A 75 -9.93 8.03 -11.85
C GLY A 75 -10.54 9.35 -12.28
N THR A 76 -11.74 9.32 -12.86
CA THR A 76 -12.56 10.54 -12.96
C THR A 76 -12.98 10.94 -11.54
N PRO A 77 -12.65 12.14 -11.03
CA PRO A 77 -13.15 12.57 -9.73
C PRO A 77 -14.68 12.78 -9.81
N PRO A 78 -15.42 12.50 -8.72
CA PRO A 78 -16.86 12.78 -8.69
C PRO A 78 -17.12 14.28 -8.87
N ARG A 79 -18.15 14.61 -9.65
CA ARG A 79 -18.66 15.98 -9.87
C ARG A 79 -19.34 16.55 -8.64
#